data_AF-A0A6V7IGJ4-F1
#
_entry.id   AF-A0A6V7IGJ4-F1
#
_cell.length_a   1.000
_cell.length_b   1.000
_cell.length_c   1.000
_cell.angle_alpha   90.00
_cell.angle_beta   90.00
_cell.angle_gamma   90.00
#
_symmetry.space_group_name_H-M   'P 1'
#
loop_
_entity.id
_entity.type
_entity.pdbx_description
1 polymer ?
#
loop_
_entity_poly.entity_id
_entity_poly.type
_entity_poly.pdbx_seq_one_letter_code
_entity_poly.pdbx_strand_id
1 'polypeptide(L)'
;AGTEYQIIAEKALSHPMNTAGLMELIDYVEKSEKFSLKSLESNLLDIISNVTFLSDYWLLSEEEIATNNTAFNWFHRMPKILEEYRENVKTKTLYFQDALKARYQKFEEELESYSKQVEEIQHWGDLDEVFRYQKKAQNLENKLIGAMEKIDKFNEEEVSFGWETTQYPLRKKIADRLIPFKKLFDATCEFMIKHEKWTGSMIGSYDPEDIENDVSTAYRTLYKLEKTLADAEPKDLAATVRDKIEDFKDRMPVIMTLGNPGMKPRHWEQ
;
A
#
# COMPACT_ATOMS: atom_id res chain seq x y z
N ALA A 1 -29.00 19.84 -28.58
CA ALA A 1 -28.72 18.63 -29.39
C ALA A 1 -27.26 18.57 -29.85
N GLY A 2 -26.78 19.48 -30.72
CA GLY A 2 -25.40 19.41 -31.27
C GLY A 2 -24.26 19.46 -30.23
N THR A 3 -24.40 20.27 -29.19
CA THR A 3 -23.42 20.39 -28.09
C THR A 3 -23.32 19.12 -27.24
N GLU A 4 -24.44 18.43 -27.01
CA GLU A 4 -24.46 17.17 -26.25
C GLU A 4 -23.81 16.02 -27.02
N TYR A 5 -24.05 15.93 -28.33
CA TYR A 5 -23.32 14.98 -29.19
C TYR A 5 -21.81 15.24 -29.16
N GLN A 6 -21.40 16.50 -29.18
CA GLN A 6 -19.99 16.88 -29.12
C GLN A 6 -19.33 16.46 -27.80
N ILE A 7 -19.97 16.70 -26.65
CA ILE A 7 -19.46 16.29 -25.34
C ILE A 7 -19.28 14.77 -25.25
N ILE A 8 -20.27 14.01 -25.74
CA ILE A 8 -20.19 12.54 -25.77
C ILE A 8 -19.04 12.08 -26.67
N ALA A 9 -18.89 12.68 -27.85
CA ALA A 9 -17.82 12.37 -28.79
C ALA A 9 -16.42 12.68 -28.21
N GLU A 10 -16.22 13.86 -27.63
CA GLU A 10 -14.95 14.26 -27.02
C GLU A 10 -14.55 13.32 -25.88
N LYS A 11 -15.52 12.92 -25.05
CA LYS A 11 -15.26 11.98 -23.96
C LYS A 11 -15.01 10.57 -24.47
N ALA A 12 -15.75 10.08 -25.47
CA ALA A 12 -15.50 8.78 -26.10
C ALA A 12 -14.11 8.69 -26.74
N LEU A 13 -13.62 9.79 -27.32
CA LEU A 13 -12.29 9.86 -27.92
C LEU A 13 -11.17 10.17 -26.91
N SER A 14 -11.50 10.32 -25.64
CA SER A 14 -10.50 10.58 -24.60
C SER A 14 -9.58 9.38 -24.38
N HIS A 15 -8.34 9.64 -23.98
CA HIS A 15 -7.36 8.60 -23.74
C HIS A 15 -7.32 8.21 -22.24
N PRO A 16 -7.77 7.01 -21.86
CA PRO A 16 -7.69 6.57 -20.46
C PRO A 16 -6.23 6.31 -20.06
N MET A 17 -5.83 6.85 -18.91
CA MET A 17 -4.45 6.77 -18.40
C MET A 17 -4.18 5.53 -17.54
N ASN A 18 -5.24 4.93 -16.98
CA ASN A 18 -5.16 3.75 -16.12
C ASN A 18 -6.44 2.90 -16.24
N THR A 19 -6.42 1.72 -15.59
CA THR A 19 -7.54 0.77 -15.56
C THR A 19 -8.84 1.43 -15.07
N ALA A 20 -8.80 2.19 -13.97
CA ALA A 20 -9.97 2.87 -13.43
C ALA A 20 -10.60 3.86 -14.44
N GLY A 21 -9.78 4.68 -15.08
CA GLY A 21 -10.23 5.64 -16.09
C GLY A 21 -10.77 4.95 -17.35
N LEU A 22 -10.24 3.78 -17.72
CA LEU A 22 -10.83 2.97 -18.80
C LEU A 22 -12.21 2.45 -18.41
N MET A 23 -12.39 1.95 -17.18
CA MET A 23 -13.68 1.45 -16.70
C MET A 23 -14.73 2.56 -16.58
N GLU A 24 -14.35 3.74 -16.08
CA GLU A 24 -15.22 4.92 -16.04
C GLU A 24 -15.64 5.36 -17.44
N LEU A 25 -14.72 5.31 -18.40
CA LEU A 25 -15.00 5.63 -19.79
C LEU A 25 -15.96 4.61 -20.42
N ILE A 26 -15.80 3.32 -20.12
CA ILE A 26 -16.73 2.24 -20.52
C ILE A 26 -18.13 2.49 -19.96
N ASP A 27 -18.25 2.69 -18.66
CA ASP A 27 -19.53 2.93 -17.99
C ASP A 27 -20.22 4.21 -18.52
N TYR A 28 -19.44 5.28 -18.75
CA TYR A 28 -19.97 6.53 -19.30
C TYR A 28 -20.55 6.33 -20.70
N VAL A 29 -19.81 5.75 -21.64
CA VAL A 29 -20.28 5.58 -23.02
C VAL A 29 -21.46 4.59 -23.08
N GLU A 30 -21.45 3.52 -22.27
CA GLU A 30 -22.61 2.63 -22.17
C GLU A 30 -23.88 3.35 -21.69
N LYS A 31 -23.76 4.21 -20.68
CA LYS A 31 -24.89 5.02 -20.18
C LYS A 31 -25.34 6.03 -21.25
N SER A 32 -24.41 6.68 -21.93
CA SER A 32 -24.72 7.61 -23.02
C SER A 32 -25.41 6.91 -24.19
N GLU A 33 -24.99 5.71 -24.59
CA GLU A 33 -25.66 4.93 -25.64
C GLU A 33 -27.06 4.49 -25.22
N LYS A 34 -27.24 4.05 -23.97
CA LYS A 34 -28.53 3.53 -23.48
C LYS A 34 -29.59 4.62 -23.30
N PHE A 35 -29.20 5.82 -22.86
CA PHE A 35 -30.13 6.89 -22.48
C PHE A 35 -29.96 8.15 -23.33
N SER A 36 -28.78 8.77 -23.31
CA SER A 36 -28.56 10.10 -23.91
C SER A 36 -28.72 10.09 -25.43
N LEU A 37 -28.11 9.14 -26.14
CA LEU A 37 -28.19 9.07 -27.61
C LEU A 37 -29.62 8.78 -28.09
N LYS A 38 -30.37 7.92 -27.38
CA LYS A 38 -31.78 7.66 -27.70
C LYS A 38 -32.66 8.89 -27.49
N SER A 39 -32.43 9.63 -26.41
CA SER A 39 -33.14 10.90 -26.17
C SER A 39 -32.79 11.94 -27.23
N LEU A 40 -31.52 12.02 -27.62
CA LEU A 40 -31.07 12.94 -28.67
C LEU A 40 -31.64 12.58 -30.05
N GLU A 41 -31.81 11.30 -30.36
CA GLU A 41 -32.50 10.84 -31.57
C GLU A 41 -33.98 11.26 -31.58
N SER A 42 -34.68 11.11 -30.44
CA SER A 42 -36.06 11.61 -30.30
C SER A 42 -36.13 13.13 -30.50
N ASN A 43 -35.21 13.88 -29.91
CA ASN A 43 -35.14 15.33 -30.06
C ASN A 43 -34.88 15.74 -31.53
N LEU A 44 -34.12 14.95 -32.29
CA LEU A 44 -33.92 15.21 -33.72
C LEU A 44 -35.21 15.00 -34.52
N LEU A 45 -36.02 13.99 -34.18
CA LEU A 45 -37.33 13.79 -34.81
C LEU A 45 -38.27 14.98 -34.53
N ASP A 46 -38.25 15.51 -33.30
CA ASP A 46 -39.02 16.72 -32.96
C ASP A 46 -38.53 17.94 -33.75
N ILE A 47 -37.21 18.10 -33.93
CA ILE A 47 -36.63 19.15 -34.76
C ILE A 47 -37.10 19.01 -36.22
N ILE A 48 -37.12 17.79 -36.78
CA ILE A 48 -37.64 17.56 -38.14
C ILE A 48 -39.12 17.97 -38.22
N SER A 49 -39.95 17.56 -37.25
CA SER A 49 -41.37 17.92 -37.22
C SER A 49 -41.56 19.43 -37.16
N ASN A 50 -40.80 20.12 -36.31
CA ASN A 50 -40.87 21.57 -36.16
C ASN A 50 -40.39 22.31 -37.41
N VAL A 51 -39.29 21.86 -38.03
CA VAL A 51 -38.77 22.44 -39.28
C VAL A 51 -39.76 22.25 -40.43
N THR A 52 -40.37 21.07 -40.54
CA THR A 52 -41.39 20.77 -41.57
C THR A 52 -42.63 21.63 -41.38
N PHE A 53 -43.10 21.81 -40.15
CA PHE A 53 -44.22 22.68 -39.86
C PHE A 53 -43.87 24.15 -40.15
N LEU A 54 -42.71 24.62 -39.70
CA LEU A 54 -42.30 26.02 -39.86
C LEU A 54 -42.01 26.38 -41.31
N SER A 55 -41.54 25.44 -42.16
CA SER A 55 -41.25 25.72 -43.56
C SER A 55 -42.48 26.16 -44.36
N ASP A 56 -43.68 25.79 -43.91
CA ASP A 56 -44.94 26.19 -44.54
C ASP A 56 -45.35 27.65 -44.22
N TYR A 57 -44.76 28.24 -43.17
CA TYR A 57 -45.16 29.56 -42.65
C TYR A 57 -44.00 30.56 -42.51
N TRP A 58 -42.75 30.10 -42.51
CA TRP A 58 -41.56 30.89 -42.24
C TRP A 58 -40.36 30.41 -43.06
N LEU A 59 -39.59 31.37 -43.59
CA LEU A 59 -38.35 31.08 -44.31
C LEU A 59 -37.19 31.09 -43.32
N LEU A 60 -36.68 29.89 -43.00
CA LEU A 60 -35.58 29.71 -42.06
C LEU A 60 -34.33 30.47 -42.51
N SER A 61 -33.68 31.14 -41.58
CA SER A 61 -32.41 31.84 -41.81
C SER A 61 -31.26 30.85 -42.01
N GLU A 62 -30.18 31.32 -42.63
CA GLU A 62 -28.98 30.49 -42.83
C GLU A 62 -28.36 30.01 -41.50
N GLU A 63 -28.42 30.82 -40.44
CA GLU A 63 -27.92 30.45 -39.10
C GLU A 63 -28.75 29.33 -38.45
N GLU A 64 -30.08 29.37 -38.58
CA GLU A 64 -30.98 28.33 -38.07
C GLU A 64 -30.78 27.00 -38.82
N ILE A 65 -30.63 27.08 -40.15
CA ILE A 65 -30.32 25.92 -40.99
C ILE A 65 -28.96 25.33 -40.61
N ALA A 66 -27.94 26.17 -40.42
CA ALA A 66 -26.61 25.71 -40.00
C ALA A 66 -26.64 25.02 -38.64
N THR A 67 -27.40 25.56 -37.68
CA THR A 67 -27.55 24.99 -36.34
C THR A 67 -28.24 23.62 -36.38
N ASN A 68 -29.32 23.48 -37.14
CA ASN A 68 -30.02 22.22 -37.33
C ASN A 68 -29.12 21.18 -38.04
N ASN A 69 -28.47 21.58 -39.13
CA ASN A 69 -27.55 20.72 -39.87
C ASN A 69 -26.41 20.20 -39.00
N THR A 70 -25.90 21.02 -38.07
CA THR A 70 -24.86 20.59 -37.12
C THR A 70 -25.33 19.41 -36.28
N ALA A 71 -26.58 19.43 -35.79
CA ALA A 71 -27.13 18.34 -34.99
C ALA A 71 -27.31 17.04 -35.80
N PHE A 72 -27.78 17.12 -37.04
CA PHE A 72 -27.90 15.96 -37.94
C PHE A 72 -26.53 15.41 -38.37
N ASN A 73 -25.57 16.28 -38.66
CA ASN A 73 -24.20 15.87 -38.99
C ASN A 73 -23.57 15.08 -37.84
N TRP A 74 -23.78 15.50 -36.60
CA TRP A 74 -23.32 14.77 -35.42
C TRP A 74 -24.00 13.40 -35.27
N PHE A 75 -25.32 13.31 -35.50
CA PHE A 75 -26.04 12.04 -35.50
C PHE A 75 -25.46 11.04 -36.49
N HIS A 76 -25.20 11.45 -37.73
CA HIS A 76 -24.60 10.58 -38.73
C HIS A 76 -23.13 10.23 -38.45
N ARG A 77 -22.38 11.12 -37.79
CA ARG A 77 -20.99 10.88 -37.42
C ARG A 77 -20.85 9.96 -36.20
N MET A 78 -21.83 9.96 -35.29
CA MET A 78 -21.76 9.28 -34.00
C MET A 78 -21.49 7.76 -34.12
N PRO A 79 -22.14 6.99 -35.01
CA PRO A 79 -21.85 5.56 -35.17
C PRO A 79 -20.37 5.26 -35.44
N LYS A 80 -19.73 6.06 -36.31
CA LYS A 80 -18.31 5.90 -36.63
C LYS A 80 -17.41 6.21 -35.42
N ILE A 81 -17.76 7.23 -34.64
CA ILE A 81 -17.04 7.57 -33.40
C ILE A 81 -17.17 6.44 -32.37
N LEU A 82 -18.37 5.86 -32.23
CA LEU A 82 -18.59 4.74 -31.32
C LEU A 82 -17.86 3.47 -31.77
N GLU A 83 -17.71 3.25 -33.07
CA GLU A 83 -16.90 2.15 -33.62
C GLU A 83 -15.41 2.33 -33.30
N GLU A 84 -14.86 3.52 -33.57
CA GLU A 84 -13.47 3.89 -33.22
C GLU A 84 -13.22 3.77 -31.71
N TYR A 85 -14.17 4.24 -30.91
CA TYR A 85 -14.16 4.09 -29.46
C TYR A 85 -14.10 2.62 -29.03
N ARG A 86 -14.96 1.75 -29.60
CA ARG A 86 -14.98 0.31 -29.25
C ARG A 86 -13.65 -0.37 -29.61
N GLU A 87 -13.04 0.00 -30.73
CA GLU A 87 -11.72 -0.52 -31.12
C GLU A 87 -10.61 -0.05 -30.16
N ASN A 88 -10.63 1.23 -29.79
CA ASN A 88 -9.69 1.79 -28.82
C ASN A 88 -9.83 1.13 -27.45
N VAL A 89 -11.06 0.98 -26.94
CA VAL A 89 -11.35 0.27 -25.69
C VAL A 89 -10.82 -1.14 -25.71
N LYS A 90 -11.07 -1.92 -26.78
CA LYS A 90 -10.54 -3.29 -26.91
C LYS A 90 -9.02 -3.31 -26.84
N THR A 91 -8.37 -2.43 -27.61
CA THR A 91 -6.91 -2.35 -27.68
C THR A 91 -6.31 -1.95 -26.33
N LYS A 92 -6.89 -0.95 -25.66
CA LYS A 92 -6.43 -0.48 -24.34
C LYS A 92 -6.72 -1.46 -23.23
N THR A 93 -7.84 -2.16 -23.28
CA THR A 93 -8.15 -3.26 -22.35
C THR A 93 -7.06 -4.31 -22.40
N LEU A 94 -6.72 -4.78 -23.61
CA LEU A 94 -5.65 -5.78 -23.79
C LEU A 94 -4.30 -5.24 -23.27
N TYR A 95 -3.95 -4.01 -23.65
CA TYR A 95 -2.72 -3.37 -23.19
C TYR A 95 -2.62 -3.29 -21.66
N PHE A 96 -3.69 -2.87 -20.96
CA PHE A 96 -3.68 -2.78 -19.50
C PHE A 96 -3.66 -4.16 -18.83
N GLN A 97 -4.35 -5.15 -19.40
CA GLN A 97 -4.29 -6.54 -18.91
C GLN A 97 -2.88 -7.13 -19.04
N ASP A 98 -2.21 -6.91 -20.17
CA ASP A 98 -0.83 -7.37 -20.37
C ASP A 98 0.15 -6.62 -19.46
N ALA A 99 -0.04 -5.31 -19.29
CA ALA A 99 0.74 -4.52 -18.34
C ALA A 99 0.55 -4.99 -16.88
N LEU A 100 -0.66 -5.38 -16.49
CA LEU A 100 -0.97 -5.94 -15.18
C LEU A 100 -0.26 -7.29 -14.98
N LYS A 101 -0.32 -8.19 -15.96
CA LYS A 101 0.42 -9.48 -15.93
C LYS A 101 1.93 -9.27 -15.81
N ALA A 102 2.49 -8.30 -16.54
CA ALA A 102 3.91 -7.97 -16.43
C ALA A 102 4.28 -7.42 -15.03
N ARG A 103 3.37 -6.68 -14.39
CA ARG A 103 3.53 -6.23 -13.00
C ARG A 103 3.48 -7.39 -12.01
N TYR A 104 2.71 -8.44 -12.27
CA TYR A 104 2.68 -9.65 -11.43
C TYR A 104 4.01 -10.38 -11.45
N GLN A 105 4.58 -10.61 -12.63
CA GLN A 105 5.89 -11.25 -12.75
C GLN A 105 6.97 -10.49 -11.97
N LYS A 106 7.01 -9.17 -12.14
CA LYS A 106 7.95 -8.31 -11.37
C LYS A 106 7.70 -8.37 -9.86
N PHE A 107 6.44 -8.41 -9.44
CA PHE A 107 6.10 -8.49 -8.02
C PHE A 107 6.45 -9.85 -7.42
N GLU A 108 6.31 -10.93 -8.17
CA GLU A 108 6.74 -12.28 -7.77
C GLU A 108 8.26 -12.34 -7.59
N GLU A 109 9.02 -11.75 -8.51
CA GLU A 109 10.48 -11.58 -8.39
C GLU A 109 10.87 -10.75 -7.16
N GLU A 110 10.13 -9.67 -6.86
CA GLU A 110 10.32 -8.87 -5.64
C GLU A 110 10.07 -9.71 -4.37
N LEU A 111 9.00 -10.51 -4.33
CA LEU A 111 8.68 -11.38 -3.20
C LEU A 111 9.73 -12.48 -3.01
N GLU A 112 10.22 -13.08 -4.10
CA GLU A 112 11.29 -14.06 -4.06
C GLU A 112 12.59 -13.44 -3.50
N SER A 113 12.91 -12.21 -3.90
CA SER A 113 14.02 -11.44 -3.32
C SER A 113 13.83 -11.18 -1.83
N TYR A 114 12.60 -10.91 -1.37
CA TYR A 114 12.31 -10.75 0.06
C TYR A 114 12.43 -12.07 0.82
N SER A 115 12.01 -13.19 0.23
CA SER A 115 12.18 -14.53 0.81
C SER A 115 13.65 -14.85 1.05
N LYS A 116 14.51 -14.61 0.06
CA LYS A 116 15.98 -14.78 0.18
C LYS A 116 16.57 -13.89 1.27
N GLN A 117 16.16 -12.61 1.34
CA GLN A 117 16.58 -11.72 2.41
C GLN A 117 16.19 -12.24 3.79
N VAL A 118 14.98 -12.80 3.98
CA VAL A 118 14.58 -13.40 5.27
C VAL A 118 15.37 -14.67 5.58
N GLU A 119 15.71 -15.47 4.56
CA GLU A 119 16.57 -16.65 4.74
C GLU A 119 17.96 -16.27 5.22
N GLU A 120 18.54 -15.19 4.70
CA GLU A 120 19.86 -14.70 5.15
C GLU A 120 19.88 -14.27 6.63
N ILE A 121 18.75 -13.86 7.20
CA ILE A 121 18.66 -13.39 8.60
C ILE A 121 19.04 -14.50 9.59
N GLN A 122 18.87 -15.77 9.21
CA GLN A 122 19.24 -16.90 10.07
C GLN A 122 20.74 -16.99 10.36
N HIS A 123 21.57 -16.21 9.65
CA HIS A 123 23.02 -16.10 9.81
C HIS A 123 23.47 -14.78 10.47
N TRP A 124 22.54 -13.98 11.01
CA TRP A 124 22.85 -12.69 11.64
C TRP A 124 23.05 -12.86 13.15
N GLY A 125 24.17 -13.47 13.54
CA GLY A 125 24.51 -13.76 14.94
C GLY A 125 25.39 -12.72 15.66
N ASP A 126 25.95 -11.74 14.93
CA ASP A 126 26.93 -10.81 15.51
C ASP A 126 26.27 -9.69 16.33
N LEU A 127 26.70 -9.55 17.59
CA LEU A 127 26.19 -8.52 18.49
C LEU A 127 26.64 -7.11 18.09
N ASP A 128 27.83 -6.97 17.52
CA ASP A 128 28.37 -5.65 17.16
C ASP A 128 27.61 -5.03 15.97
N GLU A 129 27.00 -5.87 15.14
CA GLU A 129 26.21 -5.46 13.97
C GLU A 129 24.69 -5.38 14.25
N VAL A 130 24.24 -5.60 15.50
CA VAL A 130 22.81 -5.76 15.82
C VAL A 130 21.94 -4.55 15.44
N PHE A 131 22.45 -3.33 15.59
CA PHE A 131 21.73 -2.12 15.16
C PHE A 131 21.54 -2.05 13.64
N ARG A 132 22.52 -2.57 12.87
CA ARG A 132 22.41 -2.68 11.42
C ARG A 132 21.40 -3.76 11.04
N TYR A 133 21.40 -4.90 11.73
CA TYR A 133 20.42 -5.97 11.54
C TYR A 133 18.99 -5.49 11.83
N GLN A 134 18.78 -4.77 12.93
CA GLN A 134 17.51 -4.16 13.27
C GLN A 134 17.01 -3.25 12.13
N LYS A 135 17.86 -2.35 11.63
CA LYS A 135 17.51 -1.45 10.53
C LYS A 135 17.17 -2.19 9.24
N LYS A 136 17.91 -3.26 8.90
CA LYS A 136 17.61 -4.09 7.73
C LYS A 136 16.28 -4.83 7.89
N ALA A 137 16.01 -5.41 9.07
CA ALA A 137 14.75 -6.09 9.36
C ALA A 137 13.56 -5.13 9.30
N GLN A 138 13.70 -3.91 9.85
CA GLN A 138 12.67 -2.86 9.74
C GLN A 138 12.42 -2.44 8.29
N ASN A 139 13.47 -2.29 7.49
CA ASN A 139 13.31 -1.97 6.07
C ASN A 139 12.56 -3.08 5.32
N LEU A 140 12.84 -4.35 5.64
CA LEU A 140 12.16 -5.49 5.03
C LEU A 140 10.69 -5.57 5.47
N GLU A 141 10.38 -5.30 6.74
CA GLU A 141 9.00 -5.17 7.22
C GLU A 141 8.24 -4.06 6.47
N ASN A 142 8.83 -2.88 6.32
CA ASN A 142 8.23 -1.78 5.58
C ASN A 142 7.96 -2.14 4.11
N LYS A 143 8.89 -2.87 3.46
CA LYS A 143 8.67 -3.40 2.10
C LYS A 143 7.53 -4.40 2.04
N LEU A 144 7.38 -5.27 3.05
CA LEU A 144 6.28 -6.24 3.14
C LEU A 144 4.93 -5.57 3.43
N ILE A 145 4.91 -4.45 4.15
CA ILE A 145 3.72 -3.61 4.34
C ILE A 145 3.34 -2.95 3.01
N GLY A 146 4.28 -2.30 2.33
CA GLY A 146 4.03 -1.73 0.99
C GLY A 146 3.62 -2.78 -0.04
N ALA A 147 4.07 -4.04 0.11
CA ALA A 147 3.61 -5.16 -0.70
C ALA A 147 2.12 -5.47 -0.49
N MET A 148 1.54 -5.26 0.71
CA MET A 148 0.09 -5.40 0.91
C MET A 148 -0.68 -4.34 0.11
N GLU A 149 -0.24 -3.08 0.18
CA GLU A 149 -0.87 -2.00 -0.57
C GLU A 149 -0.80 -2.23 -2.09
N LYS A 150 0.30 -2.83 -2.59
CA LYS A 150 0.42 -3.25 -3.99
C LYS A 150 -0.59 -4.35 -4.34
N ILE A 151 -0.76 -5.35 -3.47
CA ILE A 151 -1.73 -6.44 -3.65
C ILE A 151 -3.15 -5.89 -3.69
N ASP A 152 -3.50 -4.96 -2.80
CA ASP A 152 -4.84 -4.36 -2.78
C ASP A 152 -5.13 -3.65 -4.11
N LYS A 153 -4.17 -2.89 -4.64
CA LYS A 153 -4.30 -2.26 -5.97
C LYS A 153 -4.43 -3.26 -7.10
N PHE A 154 -3.69 -4.37 -7.05
CA PHE A 154 -3.85 -5.44 -8.04
C PHE A 154 -5.24 -6.05 -7.98
N ASN A 155 -5.74 -6.35 -6.79
CA ASN A 155 -7.07 -6.91 -6.59
C ASN A 155 -8.18 -5.95 -7.09
N GLU A 156 -8.02 -4.64 -6.87
CA GLU A 156 -8.93 -3.62 -7.43
C GLU A 156 -8.95 -3.63 -8.97
N GLU A 157 -7.78 -3.74 -9.60
CA GLU A 157 -7.66 -3.85 -11.06
C GLU A 157 -8.23 -5.19 -11.58
N GLU A 158 -8.03 -6.30 -10.86
CA GLU A 158 -8.59 -7.62 -11.19
C GLU A 158 -10.11 -7.62 -11.16
N VAL A 159 -10.69 -7.11 -10.07
CA VAL A 159 -12.14 -6.99 -9.92
C VAL A 159 -12.73 -6.10 -11.02
N SER A 160 -12.02 -5.03 -11.38
CA SER A 160 -12.40 -4.15 -12.49
C SER A 160 -12.49 -4.90 -13.82
N PHE A 161 -11.56 -5.83 -14.09
CA PHE A 161 -11.60 -6.69 -15.28
C PHE A 161 -12.50 -7.93 -15.14
N GLY A 162 -13.16 -8.12 -13.99
CA GLY A 162 -13.97 -9.30 -13.70
C GLY A 162 -13.14 -10.57 -13.48
N TRP A 163 -11.87 -10.43 -13.08
CA TRP A 163 -10.98 -11.53 -12.74
C TRP A 163 -11.16 -11.95 -11.28
N GLU A 164 -10.77 -13.18 -10.97
CA GLU A 164 -10.67 -13.64 -9.58
C GLU A 164 -9.48 -12.98 -8.89
N THR A 165 -9.61 -12.68 -7.59
CA THR A 165 -8.54 -12.02 -6.83
C THR A 165 -7.37 -12.96 -6.58
N THR A 166 -6.18 -12.52 -6.96
CA THR A 166 -4.96 -13.32 -6.77
C THR A 166 -4.55 -13.35 -5.30
N GLN A 167 -4.28 -14.55 -4.78
CA GLN A 167 -3.81 -14.75 -3.41
C GLN A 167 -2.28 -14.82 -3.37
N TYR A 168 -1.67 -14.15 -2.39
CA TYR A 168 -0.21 -14.09 -2.23
C TYR A 168 0.26 -14.74 -0.91
N PRO A 169 0.14 -16.08 -0.77
CA PRO A 169 0.51 -16.78 0.47
C PRO A 169 2.01 -16.65 0.80
N LEU A 170 2.87 -16.52 -0.21
CA LEU A 170 4.31 -16.33 -0.04
C LEU A 170 4.63 -15.08 0.78
N ARG A 171 3.98 -13.95 0.51
CA ARG A 171 4.16 -12.71 1.29
C ARG A 171 3.87 -12.94 2.76
N LYS A 172 2.77 -13.62 3.09
CA LYS A 172 2.40 -13.94 4.47
C LYS A 172 3.45 -14.83 5.12
N LYS A 173 3.92 -15.86 4.43
CA LYS A 173 4.99 -16.74 4.91
C LYS A 173 6.28 -15.98 5.22
N ILE A 174 6.68 -15.04 4.35
CA ILE A 174 7.87 -14.20 4.55
C ILE A 174 7.69 -13.31 5.79
N ALA A 175 6.53 -12.66 5.93
CA ALA A 175 6.22 -11.83 7.08
C ALA A 175 6.23 -12.63 8.39
N ASP A 176 5.54 -13.78 8.42
CA ASP A 176 5.46 -14.66 9.59
C ASP A 176 6.85 -15.15 10.02
N ARG A 177 7.73 -15.44 9.05
CA ARG A 177 9.12 -15.85 9.32
C ARG A 177 9.98 -14.68 9.83
N LEU A 178 9.75 -13.45 9.37
CA LEU A 178 10.51 -12.27 9.80
C LEU A 178 10.21 -11.84 11.25
N ILE A 179 8.96 -12.02 11.71
CA ILE A 179 8.48 -11.59 13.04
C ILE A 179 9.44 -11.93 14.19
N PRO A 180 9.83 -13.21 14.41
CA PRO A 180 10.67 -13.56 15.56
C PRO A 180 12.07 -12.94 15.48
N PHE A 181 12.68 -12.86 14.29
CA PHE A 181 14.00 -12.25 14.13
C PHE A 181 13.97 -10.74 14.38
N LYS A 182 12.99 -10.04 13.80
CA LYS A 182 12.82 -8.61 14.04
C LYS A 182 12.63 -8.32 15.53
N LYS A 183 11.76 -9.09 16.19
CA LYS A 183 11.50 -8.94 17.62
C LYS A 183 12.76 -9.15 18.45
N LEU A 184 13.64 -10.08 18.04
CA LEU A 184 14.93 -10.30 18.70
C LEU A 184 15.84 -9.07 18.57
N PHE A 185 16.03 -8.55 17.35
CA PHE A 185 16.88 -7.39 17.14
C PHE A 185 16.33 -6.14 17.83
N ASP A 186 15.01 -5.92 17.77
CA ASP A 186 14.35 -4.81 18.46
C ASP A 186 14.56 -4.89 19.98
N ALA A 187 14.27 -6.04 20.60
CA ALA A 187 14.43 -6.23 22.03
C ALA A 187 15.90 -6.09 22.47
N THR A 188 16.83 -6.57 21.65
CA THR A 188 18.28 -6.46 21.92
C THR A 188 18.73 -5.01 21.87
N CYS A 189 18.43 -4.30 20.78
CA CYS A 189 18.78 -2.88 20.63
C CYS A 189 18.14 -2.02 21.72
N GLU A 190 16.85 -2.26 22.03
CA GLU A 190 16.15 -1.54 23.09
C GLU A 190 16.84 -1.72 24.44
N PHE A 191 17.17 -2.97 24.81
CA PHE A 191 17.88 -3.23 26.06
C PHE A 191 19.25 -2.55 26.09
N MET A 192 20.05 -2.64 25.01
CA MET A 192 21.37 -2.01 24.99
C MET A 192 21.31 -0.50 25.14
N ILE A 193 20.38 0.17 24.42
CA ILE A 193 20.16 1.61 24.54
C ILE A 193 19.73 1.98 25.97
N LYS A 194 18.79 1.23 26.55
CA LYS A 194 18.30 1.49 27.92
C LYS A 194 19.40 1.27 28.95
N HIS A 195 20.14 0.17 28.84
CA HIS A 195 21.27 -0.14 29.71
C HIS A 195 22.35 0.94 29.67
N GLU A 196 22.73 1.42 28.49
CA GLU A 196 23.67 2.55 28.35
C GLU A 196 23.13 3.82 29.02
N LYS A 197 21.85 4.14 28.84
CA LYS A 197 21.22 5.29 29.51
C LYS A 197 21.23 5.17 31.02
N TRP A 198 20.86 4.01 31.56
CA TRP A 198 20.80 3.80 33.02
C TRP A 198 22.19 3.88 33.65
N THR A 199 23.20 3.27 33.01
CA THR A 199 24.58 3.25 33.52
C THR A 199 25.33 4.57 33.30
N GLY A 200 24.98 5.34 32.27
CA GLY A 200 25.58 6.65 31.98
C GLY A 200 24.93 7.84 32.69
N SER A 201 23.77 7.65 33.32
CA SER A 201 23.06 8.73 34.03
C SER A 201 23.40 8.75 35.51
N MET A 202 23.19 9.91 36.15
CA MET A 202 23.37 10.04 37.60
C MET A 202 22.43 9.09 38.34
N ILE A 203 22.92 8.48 39.41
CA ILE A 203 22.13 7.57 40.24
C ILE A 203 20.89 8.32 40.80
N GLY A 204 19.71 7.70 40.70
CA GLY A 204 18.44 8.31 41.06
C GLY A 204 17.75 9.12 39.96
N SER A 205 18.33 9.22 38.75
CA SER A 205 17.67 9.87 37.60
C SER A 205 16.48 9.07 37.03
N TYR A 206 16.44 7.78 37.32
CA TYR A 206 15.42 6.83 36.86
C TYR A 206 14.88 6.06 38.06
N ASP A 207 13.59 5.72 38.01
CA ASP A 207 12.96 4.88 39.03
C ASP A 207 13.54 3.46 38.98
N PRO A 208 14.13 2.96 40.08
CA PRO A 208 14.62 1.60 40.16
C PRO A 208 13.56 0.52 39.85
N GLU A 209 12.29 0.75 40.19
CA GLU A 209 11.21 -0.21 39.89
C GLU A 209 10.94 -0.32 38.39
N ASP A 210 10.97 0.81 37.68
CA ASP A 210 10.82 0.84 36.22
C ASP A 210 11.98 0.12 35.53
N ILE A 211 13.21 0.31 36.02
CA ILE A 211 14.39 -0.41 35.52
C ILE A 211 14.21 -1.92 35.73
N GLU A 212 13.80 -2.37 36.92
CA GLU A 212 13.61 -3.80 37.20
C GLU A 212 12.55 -4.43 36.29
N ASN A 213 11.45 -3.70 36.06
CA ASN A 213 10.36 -4.12 35.17
C ASN A 213 10.83 -4.26 33.72
N ASP A 214 11.58 -3.29 33.21
CA ASP A 214 12.14 -3.30 31.86
C ASP A 214 13.14 -4.46 31.68
N VAL A 215 14.07 -4.61 32.62
CA VAL A 215 15.07 -5.70 32.64
C VAL A 215 14.41 -7.07 32.68
N SER A 216 13.38 -7.23 33.52
CA SER A 216 12.59 -8.46 33.62
C SER A 216 11.82 -8.77 32.34
N THR A 217 11.27 -7.76 31.69
CA THR A 217 10.53 -7.88 30.42
C THR A 217 11.45 -8.26 29.27
N ALA A 218 12.62 -7.60 29.16
CA ALA A 218 13.65 -7.93 28.18
C ALA A 218 14.13 -9.38 28.34
N TYR A 219 14.42 -9.79 29.58
CA TYR A 219 14.83 -11.17 29.89
C TYR A 219 13.81 -12.21 29.40
N ARG A 220 12.54 -12.07 29.79
CA ARG A 220 11.47 -13.02 29.42
C ARG A 220 11.28 -13.08 27.90
N THR A 221 11.40 -11.93 27.23
CA THR A 221 11.26 -11.83 25.78
C THR A 221 12.39 -12.56 25.06
N LEU A 222 13.65 -12.29 25.43
CA LEU A 222 14.81 -12.94 24.84
C LEU A 222 14.85 -14.44 25.13
N TYR A 223 14.50 -14.86 26.35
CA TYR A 223 14.39 -16.29 26.71
C TYR A 223 13.38 -17.05 25.83
N LYS A 224 12.23 -16.42 25.52
CA LYS A 224 11.24 -17.01 24.62
C LYS A 224 11.75 -17.06 23.17
N LEU A 225 12.45 -16.02 22.74
CA LEU A 225 12.98 -15.93 21.37
C LEU A 225 14.14 -16.89 21.13
N GLU A 226 15.03 -17.09 22.10
CA GLU A 226 16.09 -18.10 22.08
C GLU A 226 15.53 -19.50 21.80
N LYS A 227 14.42 -19.87 22.45
CA LYS A 227 13.72 -21.14 22.19
C LYS A 227 13.04 -21.19 20.82
N THR A 228 12.52 -20.06 20.34
CA THR A 228 11.82 -19.96 19.06
C THR A 228 12.79 -20.03 17.88
N LEU A 229 14.01 -19.54 18.06
CA LEU A 229 15.06 -19.44 17.05
C LEU A 229 16.14 -20.51 17.24
N ALA A 230 15.80 -21.64 17.86
CA ALA A 230 16.76 -22.64 18.35
C ALA A 230 17.75 -23.18 17.30
N ASP A 231 17.37 -23.15 16.02
CA ASP A 231 18.12 -23.67 14.88
C ASP A 231 18.85 -22.57 14.06
N ALA A 232 18.83 -21.31 14.52
CA ALA A 232 19.40 -20.17 13.80
C ALA A 232 20.51 -19.47 14.61
N GLU A 233 21.52 -18.90 13.94
CA GLU A 233 22.64 -18.19 14.58
C GLU A 233 22.22 -17.00 15.47
N PRO A 234 21.15 -16.24 15.16
CA PRO A 234 20.62 -15.22 16.08
C PRO A 234 20.21 -15.75 17.47
N LYS A 235 20.12 -17.06 17.68
CA LYS A 235 19.97 -17.64 19.03
C LYS A 235 21.14 -17.28 19.93
N ASP A 236 22.37 -17.32 19.42
CA ASP A 236 23.57 -17.05 20.20
C ASP A 236 23.63 -15.57 20.60
N LEU A 237 23.12 -14.69 19.73
CA LEU A 237 22.86 -13.30 20.05
C LEU A 237 21.87 -13.16 21.22
N ALA A 238 20.75 -13.88 21.17
CA ALA A 238 19.75 -13.86 22.25
C ALA A 238 20.33 -14.35 23.58
N ALA A 239 21.14 -15.41 23.56
CA ALA A 239 21.82 -15.95 24.73
C ALA A 239 22.83 -14.94 25.30
N THR A 240 23.69 -14.38 24.46
CA THR A 240 24.72 -13.39 24.88
C THR A 240 24.10 -12.17 25.56
N VAL A 241 23.00 -11.65 25.00
CA VAL A 241 22.32 -10.48 25.56
C VAL A 241 21.59 -10.84 26.84
N ARG A 242 21.04 -12.06 26.93
CA ARG A 242 20.42 -12.55 28.15
C ARG A 242 21.44 -12.66 29.29
N ASP A 243 22.64 -13.15 29.03
CA ASP A 243 23.70 -13.23 30.04
C ASP A 243 24.06 -11.82 30.54
N LYS A 244 24.16 -10.82 29.65
CA LYS A 244 24.33 -9.41 30.05
C LYS A 244 23.18 -8.88 30.90
N ILE A 245 21.95 -9.32 30.63
CA ILE A 245 20.78 -8.97 31.45
C ILE A 245 20.87 -9.61 32.83
N GLU A 246 21.31 -10.87 32.94
CA GLU A 246 21.51 -11.54 34.23
C GLU A 246 22.59 -10.83 35.05
N ASP A 247 23.73 -10.49 34.45
CA ASP A 247 24.79 -9.72 35.10
C ASP A 247 24.30 -8.35 35.62
N PHE A 248 23.38 -7.72 34.88
CA PHE A 248 22.77 -6.47 35.30
C PHE A 248 21.73 -6.68 36.43
N LYS A 249 20.96 -7.77 36.37
CA LYS A 249 20.00 -8.14 37.42
C LYS A 249 20.68 -8.35 38.78
N ASP A 250 21.86 -8.95 38.80
CA ASP A 250 22.63 -9.14 40.03
C ASP A 250 23.01 -7.81 40.71
N ARG A 251 23.05 -6.71 39.95
CA ARG A 251 23.32 -5.35 40.45
C ARG A 251 22.06 -4.58 40.83
N MET A 252 20.87 -5.08 40.51
CA MET A 252 19.60 -4.41 40.83
C MET A 252 19.39 -4.13 42.32
N PRO A 253 19.77 -5.01 43.27
CA PRO A 253 19.63 -4.69 44.70
C PRO A 253 20.39 -3.42 45.11
N VAL A 254 21.55 -3.16 44.48
CA VAL A 254 22.34 -1.95 44.71
C VAL A 254 21.65 -0.73 44.09
N ILE A 255 21.13 -0.87 42.86
CA ILE A 255 20.38 0.20 42.17
C ILE A 255 19.12 0.57 42.95
N MET A 256 18.39 -0.41 43.49
CA MET A 256 17.23 -0.23 44.36
C MET A 256 17.56 0.53 45.64
N THR A 257 18.72 0.23 46.23
CA THR A 257 19.16 0.86 47.48
C THR A 257 19.60 2.31 47.24
N LEU A 258 20.45 2.53 46.23
CA LEU A 258 21.07 3.83 45.95
C LEU A 258 20.16 4.78 45.15
N GLY A 259 19.27 4.24 44.31
CA GLY A 259 18.31 5.00 43.53
C GLY A 259 17.04 5.35 44.29
N ASN A 260 16.90 4.94 45.55
CA ASN A 260 15.74 5.24 46.37
C ASN A 260 15.63 6.77 46.60
N PRO A 261 14.52 7.43 46.19
CA PRO A 261 14.30 8.87 46.41
C PRO A 261 14.36 9.30 47.88
N GLY A 262 14.22 8.35 48.82
CA GLY A 262 14.38 8.56 50.26
C GLY A 262 15.83 8.65 50.76
N MET A 263 16.83 8.48 49.89
CA MET A 263 18.24 8.61 50.24
C MET A 263 18.59 10.07 50.58
N LYS A 264 19.16 10.29 51.77
CA LYS A 264 19.58 11.61 52.26
C LYS A 264 21.09 11.77 52.05
N PRO A 265 21.64 13.00 51.95
CA PRO A 265 23.07 13.25 51.73
C PRO A 265 23.99 12.44 52.67
N ARG A 266 23.62 12.33 53.95
CA ARG A 266 24.33 11.54 54.96
C ARG A 266 24.43 10.03 54.69
N HIS A 267 23.55 9.46 53.87
CA HIS A 267 23.59 8.05 53.48
C HIS A 267 24.57 7.80 52.33
N TRP A 268 25.03 8.85 51.64
CA TRP A 268 26.04 8.78 50.58
C TRP A 268 27.48 8.93 51.10
N GLU A 269 27.64 9.34 52.36
CA GLU A 269 28.95 9.48 53.03
C GLU A 269 29.42 8.16 53.70
N GLN A 270 28.58 7.12 53.73
CA GLN A 270 28.84 5.79 54.30
C GLN A 270 29.00 4.75 53.20
#